data_AF-A0A2V7HFS7-F1
#
_entry.id   AF-A0A2V7HFS7-F1
#
_cell.length_a   1.000
_cell.length_b   1.000
_cell.length_c   1.000
_cell.angle_alpha   90.00
_cell.angle_beta   90.00
_cell.angle_gamma   90.00
#
_symmetry.space_group_name_H-M   'P 1'
#
loop_
_entity.id
_entity.type
_entity.pdbx_description
1 polymer ?
#
loop_
_entity_poly.entity_id
_entity_poly.type
_entity_poly.pdbx_seq_one_letter_code
_entity_poly.pdbx_strand_id
1 'polypeptide(L)'
;MRSAPPLRWAAVAVLATGCTLAASESAPVASSAWTSRAIPEARGEMRVGPDGTRTAVRYKGWTTRDFGAFRTYAYDDARPEPAVQKTAMPGGFAGDAKKGRALFLDRQKAPCTGCHLVPGDDVWPAGSVGPDLSTLGDRRLPDAYLYQQLWDPRVTFPATVMPPWGAQGIFTPEEIIHLVAYLQTLHGPPPPEKDADRNPFTRRRSAGFGDNLDPTNNPAVIRAEEAQALWNARGPKGKACADCHAGGSKTAMRGVATRYPRVVAEHGRVMSLEDFLGVHGEATTGRALPLE
;
A
#
# COMPACT_ATOMS: atom_id res chain seq x y z
N MET A 1 85.72 -13.61 -28.07
CA MET A 1 85.56 -13.85 -26.62
C MET A 1 84.12 -14.31 -26.39
N ARG A 2 83.90 -15.63 -26.50
CA ARG A 2 83.41 -16.53 -25.43
C ARG A 2 82.07 -16.11 -24.82
N SER A 3 81.03 -16.73 -25.37
CA SER A 3 79.65 -16.84 -24.94
C SER A 3 79.54 -17.42 -23.52
N ALA A 4 78.67 -16.84 -22.69
CA ALA A 4 78.26 -17.37 -21.38
C ALA A 4 76.76 -17.79 -21.40
N PRO A 5 76.34 -18.80 -20.63
CA PRO A 5 75.05 -19.48 -20.80
C PRO A 5 73.90 -18.81 -20.02
N PRO A 6 72.62 -19.13 -20.34
CA PRO A 6 71.46 -18.48 -19.74
C PRO A 6 71.13 -19.01 -18.33
N LEU A 7 70.91 -18.08 -17.40
CA LEU A 7 70.37 -18.35 -16.07
C LEU A 7 68.86 -18.67 -16.17
N ARG A 8 68.48 -19.82 -15.61
CA ARG A 8 67.10 -20.32 -15.53
C ARG A 8 66.28 -19.44 -14.58
N TRP A 9 65.21 -18.83 -15.09
CA TRP A 9 64.17 -18.20 -14.29
C TRP A 9 63.21 -19.28 -13.78
N ALA A 10 63.20 -19.51 -12.47
CA ALA A 10 62.17 -20.31 -11.81
C ALA A 10 60.98 -19.39 -11.50
N ALA A 11 59.86 -19.60 -12.18
CA ALA A 11 58.60 -18.93 -11.89
C ALA A 11 57.97 -19.55 -10.64
N VAL A 12 57.85 -18.77 -9.55
CA VAL A 12 57.01 -19.12 -8.40
C VAL A 12 55.63 -18.55 -8.65
N ALA A 13 54.69 -19.40 -9.07
CA ALA A 13 53.28 -19.05 -9.15
C ALA A 13 52.66 -19.11 -7.74
N VAL A 14 52.39 -17.93 -7.16
CA VAL A 14 51.56 -17.84 -5.95
C VAL A 14 50.10 -17.93 -6.38
N LEU A 15 49.51 -19.12 -6.25
CA LEU A 15 48.07 -19.33 -6.34
C LEU A 15 47.42 -18.73 -5.09
N ALA A 16 46.95 -17.48 -5.20
CA ALA A 16 46.03 -16.90 -4.22
C ALA A 16 44.64 -17.54 -4.43
N THR A 17 44.37 -18.64 -3.72
CA THR A 17 43.00 -19.14 -3.54
C THR A 17 42.26 -18.18 -2.60
N GLY A 18 41.68 -17.13 -3.19
CA GLY A 18 40.67 -16.33 -2.53
C GLY A 18 39.42 -17.18 -2.33
N CYS A 19 39.22 -17.71 -1.12
CA CYS A 19 37.92 -18.20 -0.69
C CYS A 19 36.96 -17.01 -0.61
N THR A 20 36.27 -16.71 -1.71
CA THR A 20 35.02 -15.95 -1.66
C THR A 20 34.00 -16.85 -0.98
N LEU A 21 33.85 -16.74 0.34
CA LEU A 21 32.64 -17.16 1.03
C LEU A 21 31.52 -16.24 0.55
N ALA A 22 30.93 -16.58 -0.61
CA ALA A 22 29.61 -16.11 -0.95
C ALA A 22 28.70 -16.66 0.15
N ALA A 23 28.30 -15.78 1.08
CA ALA A 23 27.33 -16.13 2.10
C ALA A 23 26.05 -16.56 1.38
N SER A 24 25.83 -17.86 1.30
CA SER A 24 24.71 -18.44 0.59
C SER A 24 23.43 -18.10 1.35
N GLU A 25 22.55 -17.31 0.74
CA GLU A 25 21.17 -17.18 1.20
C GLU A 25 20.53 -18.57 1.25
N SER A 26 19.86 -18.90 2.35
CA SER A 26 19.18 -20.20 2.47
C SER A 26 18.00 -20.26 1.49
N ALA A 27 17.74 -21.45 0.94
CA ALA A 27 16.48 -21.71 0.26
C ALA A 27 15.29 -21.37 1.19
N PRO A 28 14.13 -20.96 0.64
CA PRO A 28 12.98 -20.63 1.45
C PRO A 28 12.56 -21.82 2.32
N VAL A 29 12.30 -21.58 3.61
CA VAL A 29 11.84 -22.63 4.53
C VAL A 29 10.35 -22.89 4.24
N ALA A 30 10.06 -23.79 3.32
CA ALA A 30 8.69 -24.26 3.08
C ALA A 30 8.32 -25.33 4.11
N SER A 31 7.27 -25.12 4.92
CA SER A 31 6.71 -26.22 5.71
C SER A 31 6.11 -27.26 4.76
N SER A 32 6.58 -28.50 4.81
CA SER A 32 6.17 -29.59 3.91
C SER A 32 4.69 -30.01 4.03
N ALA A 33 3.94 -29.46 4.98
CA ALA A 33 2.59 -29.92 5.33
C ALA A 33 1.44 -29.24 4.55
N TRP A 34 1.69 -28.14 3.83
CA TRP A 34 0.64 -27.42 3.09
C TRP A 34 1.23 -26.53 1.99
N THR A 35 0.54 -26.47 0.85
CA THR A 35 0.93 -25.70 -0.33
C THR A 35 -0.11 -24.60 -0.60
N SER A 36 0.32 -23.34 -0.60
CA SER A 36 -0.52 -22.20 -0.99
C SER A 36 -0.88 -22.28 -2.47
N ARG A 37 -2.10 -21.86 -2.81
CA ARG A 37 -2.53 -21.66 -4.21
C ARG A 37 -2.00 -20.36 -4.81
N ALA A 38 -1.37 -19.51 -4.01
CA ALA A 38 -0.73 -18.30 -4.49
C ALA A 38 0.44 -18.59 -5.45
N ILE A 39 0.71 -17.63 -6.33
CA ILE A 39 1.94 -17.60 -7.14
C ILE A 39 3.18 -17.69 -6.23
N PRO A 40 4.31 -18.25 -6.69
CA PRO A 40 5.50 -18.50 -5.85
C PRO A 40 5.92 -17.30 -4.99
N GLU A 41 5.89 -16.09 -5.54
CA GLU A 41 6.28 -14.84 -4.89
C GLU A 41 5.28 -14.33 -3.84
N ALA A 42 4.10 -14.94 -3.76
CA ALA A 42 3.02 -14.57 -2.84
C ALA A 42 2.68 -15.68 -1.83
N ARG A 43 3.43 -16.80 -1.81
CA ARG A 43 3.23 -17.92 -0.84
C ARG A 43 3.64 -17.60 0.59
N GLY A 44 4.14 -16.38 0.81
CA GLY A 44 4.55 -15.87 2.13
C GLY A 44 5.80 -16.53 2.72
N GLU A 45 6.56 -17.26 1.90
CA GLU A 45 7.84 -17.87 2.28
C GLU A 45 8.81 -16.81 2.81
N MET A 46 9.73 -17.23 3.68
CA MET A 46 10.77 -16.35 4.23
C MET A 46 12.16 -16.90 3.89
N ARG A 47 13.08 -15.98 3.57
CA ARG A 47 14.53 -16.25 3.51
C ARG A 47 15.15 -15.92 4.86
N VAL A 48 16.14 -16.71 5.26
CA VAL A 48 16.93 -16.45 6.46
C VAL A 48 18.31 -15.99 6.01
N GLY A 49 18.69 -14.78 6.39
CA GLY A 49 19.99 -14.21 6.14
C GLY A 49 21.08 -14.85 7.00
N PRO A 50 22.36 -14.65 6.66
CA PRO A 50 23.49 -15.17 7.43
C PRO A 50 23.55 -14.68 8.89
N ASP A 51 22.95 -13.53 9.17
CA ASP A 51 22.80 -12.90 10.48
C ASP A 51 21.55 -13.40 11.26
N GLY A 52 20.79 -14.31 10.67
CA GLY A 52 19.52 -14.80 11.21
C GLY A 52 18.31 -13.91 10.88
N THR A 53 18.51 -12.81 10.14
CA THR A 53 17.40 -11.92 9.75
C THR A 53 16.44 -12.66 8.82
N ARG A 54 15.13 -12.58 9.11
CA ARG A 54 14.09 -13.24 8.31
C ARG A 54 13.40 -12.22 7.41
N THR A 55 13.48 -12.45 6.11
CA THR A 55 12.90 -11.54 5.09
C THR A 55 11.84 -12.29 4.29
N ALA A 56 10.64 -11.75 4.21
CA ALA A 56 9.59 -12.32 3.37
C ALA A 56 9.99 -12.28 1.89
N VAL A 57 9.80 -13.40 1.19
CA VAL A 57 9.86 -13.47 -0.27
C VAL A 57 8.68 -12.67 -0.81
N ARG A 58 8.96 -11.73 -1.72
CA ARG A 58 7.97 -10.82 -2.32
C ARG A 58 8.23 -10.68 -3.81
N TYR A 59 7.21 -10.23 -4.54
CA TYR A 59 7.33 -9.93 -5.96
C TYR A 59 8.28 -8.76 -6.23
N LYS A 60 8.80 -8.70 -7.46
CA LYS A 60 9.70 -7.63 -7.90
C LYS A 60 9.03 -6.26 -7.75
N GLY A 61 9.74 -5.30 -7.16
CA GLY A 61 9.22 -3.95 -6.94
C GLY A 61 8.42 -3.79 -5.64
N TRP A 62 8.36 -4.81 -4.77
CA TRP A 62 7.83 -4.65 -3.43
C TRP A 62 8.57 -3.56 -2.67
N THR A 63 7.81 -2.68 -2.02
CA THR A 63 8.36 -1.55 -1.28
C THR A 63 9.17 -1.99 -0.06
N THR A 64 10.32 -1.35 0.16
CA THR A 64 11.13 -1.50 1.38
C THR A 64 10.77 -0.46 2.45
N ARG A 65 9.80 0.41 2.19
CA ARG A 65 9.34 1.40 3.16
C ARG A 65 8.71 0.70 4.36
N ASP A 66 9.09 1.17 5.54
CA ASP A 66 8.46 0.75 6.79
C ASP A 66 7.16 1.55 7.01
N PHE A 67 6.06 0.83 7.18
CA PHE A 67 4.75 1.41 7.50
C PHE A 67 4.35 1.18 8.97
N GLY A 68 5.24 0.62 9.79
CA GLY A 68 5.02 0.33 11.21
C GLY A 68 4.73 1.57 12.06
N ALA A 69 5.00 2.78 11.55
CA ALA A 69 4.62 4.03 12.19
C ALA A 69 3.15 4.44 11.96
N PHE A 70 2.47 3.92 10.93
CA PHE A 70 1.13 4.36 10.54
C PHE A 70 0.03 3.42 10.99
N ARG A 71 -1.02 3.95 11.64
CA ARG A 71 -2.19 3.18 12.08
C ARG A 71 -2.71 2.21 11.02
N THR A 72 -3.09 1.02 11.47
CA THR A 72 -3.81 0.02 10.70
C THR A 72 -5.31 0.25 10.85
N TYR A 73 -6.10 -0.52 10.12
CA TYR A 73 -7.55 -0.57 10.30
C TYR A 73 -7.99 -1.37 11.55
N ALA A 74 -7.06 -1.88 12.36
CA ALA A 74 -7.42 -2.64 13.55
C ALA A 74 -8.08 -1.72 14.60
N TYR A 75 -9.21 -2.18 15.14
CA TYR A 75 -10.01 -1.41 16.11
C TYR A 75 -9.26 -1.08 17.42
N ASP A 76 -8.25 -1.87 17.77
CA ASP A 76 -7.43 -1.74 18.97
C ASP A 76 -6.05 -1.11 18.68
N ASP A 77 -5.86 -0.54 17.49
CA ASP A 77 -4.62 0.14 17.15
C ASP A 77 -4.47 1.47 17.91
N ALA A 78 -3.67 1.43 18.97
CA ALA A 78 -3.45 2.56 19.87
C ALA A 78 -2.32 3.51 19.43
N ARG A 79 -1.65 3.26 18.30
CA ARG A 79 -0.55 4.13 17.85
C ARG A 79 -1.05 5.56 17.67
N PRO A 80 -0.30 6.61 18.03
CA PRO A 80 -0.79 7.98 17.87
C PRO A 80 -0.99 8.34 16.40
N GLU A 81 -1.89 9.27 16.11
CA GLU A 81 -1.91 9.90 14.79
C GLU A 81 -0.60 10.68 14.56
N PRO A 82 -0.10 10.78 13.31
CA PRO A 82 1.04 11.63 13.01
C PRO A 82 0.79 13.05 13.52
N ALA A 83 1.72 13.57 14.32
CA ALA A 83 1.63 14.92 14.87
C ALA A 83 1.45 15.95 13.73
N VAL A 84 0.75 17.04 14.04
CA VAL A 84 0.61 18.15 13.11
C VAL A 84 1.98 18.78 12.87
N GLN A 85 2.36 18.94 11.60
CA GLN A 85 3.67 19.44 11.20
C GLN A 85 3.59 20.82 10.56
N LYS A 86 4.12 21.82 11.26
CA LYS A 86 4.47 23.10 10.64
C LYS A 86 5.86 22.99 10.02
N THR A 87 5.98 23.38 8.76
CA THR A 87 7.22 23.29 7.99
C THR A 87 7.51 24.59 7.24
N ALA A 88 8.76 24.75 6.81
CA ALA A 88 9.17 25.82 5.91
C ALA A 88 9.41 25.23 4.52
N MET A 89 9.00 25.96 3.49
CA MET A 89 9.33 25.60 2.11
C MET A 89 10.85 25.71 1.91
N PRO A 90 11.53 24.63 1.46
CA PRO A 90 12.95 24.69 1.16
C PRO A 90 13.26 25.74 0.09
N GLY A 91 14.32 26.52 0.30
CA GLY A 91 14.87 27.42 -0.71
C GLY A 91 15.77 26.69 -1.72
N GLY A 92 16.14 27.39 -2.80
CA GLY A 92 17.15 26.89 -3.76
C GLY A 92 16.64 25.85 -4.76
N PHE A 93 15.34 25.56 -4.78
CA PHE A 93 14.71 24.66 -5.73
C PHE A 93 13.60 25.37 -6.50
N ALA A 94 13.69 25.39 -7.83
CA ALA A 94 12.65 25.95 -8.69
C ALA A 94 11.63 24.86 -9.04
N GLY A 95 10.35 25.14 -8.83
CA GLY A 95 9.27 24.24 -9.22
C GLY A 95 9.11 24.13 -10.74
N ASP A 96 8.50 23.02 -11.18
CA ASP A 96 8.25 22.71 -12.59
C ASP A 96 6.75 22.39 -12.69
N ALA A 97 6.00 23.31 -13.31
CA ALA A 97 4.56 23.19 -13.41
C ALA A 97 4.11 21.95 -14.21
N LYS A 98 4.91 21.45 -15.15
CA LYS A 98 4.57 20.24 -15.92
C LYS A 98 4.66 19.01 -15.02
N LYS A 99 5.72 18.91 -14.22
CA LYS A 99 5.86 17.85 -13.20
C LYS A 99 4.77 17.97 -12.13
N GLY A 100 4.46 19.18 -11.69
CA GLY A 100 3.39 19.45 -10.73
C GLY A 100 2.03 18.97 -11.23
N ARG A 101 1.69 19.29 -12.49
CA ARG A 101 0.45 18.83 -13.11
C ARG A 101 0.41 17.30 -13.21
N ALA A 102 1.51 16.67 -13.62
CA ALA A 102 1.57 15.22 -13.69
C ALA A 102 1.31 14.56 -12.33
N LEU A 103 1.92 15.08 -11.26
CA LEU A 103 1.69 14.62 -9.88
C LEU A 103 0.24 14.87 -9.43
N PHE A 104 -0.34 16.03 -9.78
CA PHE A 104 -1.72 16.37 -9.43
C PHE A 104 -2.76 15.42 -10.05
N LEU A 105 -2.47 14.94 -11.27
CA LEU A 105 -3.32 14.00 -12.01
C LEU A 105 -3.01 12.52 -11.71
N ASP A 106 -1.94 12.22 -10.96
CA ASP A 106 -1.50 10.86 -10.69
C ASP A 106 -2.41 10.16 -9.67
N ARG A 107 -3.31 9.33 -10.20
CA ARG A 107 -4.25 8.54 -9.41
C ARG A 107 -3.59 7.46 -8.56
N GLN A 108 -2.38 7.02 -8.90
CA GLN A 108 -1.65 6.01 -8.14
C GLN A 108 -0.89 6.61 -6.96
N LYS A 109 -0.56 7.91 -7.03
CA LYS A 109 0.18 8.62 -5.99
C LYS A 109 -0.71 9.41 -5.05
N ALA A 110 -1.38 10.45 -5.57
CA ALA A 110 -2.37 11.22 -4.81
C ALA A 110 -3.39 11.83 -5.78
N PRO A 111 -4.61 11.28 -5.87
CA PRO A 111 -5.63 11.72 -6.83
C PRO A 111 -6.25 13.07 -6.42
N CYS A 112 -5.48 14.16 -6.54
CA CYS A 112 -5.91 15.51 -6.14
C CYS A 112 -7.21 15.91 -6.85
N THR A 113 -7.35 15.50 -8.12
CA THR A 113 -8.55 15.68 -8.95
C THR A 113 -9.80 15.05 -8.37
N GLY A 114 -9.67 13.95 -7.62
CA GLY A 114 -10.80 13.30 -6.95
C GLY A 114 -11.49 14.19 -5.92
N CYS A 115 -10.78 15.19 -5.39
CA CYS A 115 -11.33 16.17 -4.45
C CYS A 115 -11.47 17.57 -5.05
N HIS A 116 -10.56 17.98 -5.94
CA HIS A 116 -10.45 19.33 -6.46
C HIS A 116 -10.76 19.43 -7.95
N LEU A 117 -11.41 20.52 -8.33
CA LEU A 117 -11.61 20.91 -9.72
C LEU A 117 -10.41 21.75 -10.22
N VAL A 118 -9.92 21.43 -11.42
CA VAL A 118 -8.95 22.21 -12.19
C VAL A 118 -9.31 22.14 -13.68
N PRO A 119 -8.82 23.06 -14.54
CA PRO A 119 -9.16 23.08 -15.96
C PRO A 119 -8.42 22.00 -16.76
N GLY A 120 -9.03 21.59 -17.87
CA GLY A 120 -8.43 20.69 -18.86
C GLY A 120 -9.28 19.44 -19.08
N ASP A 121 -9.37 18.98 -20.32
CA ASP A 121 -10.29 17.90 -20.74
C ASP A 121 -9.89 16.50 -20.23
N ASP A 122 -8.65 16.36 -19.79
CA ASP A 122 -8.02 15.15 -19.24
C ASP A 122 -8.19 15.00 -17.71
N VAL A 123 -8.85 15.96 -17.06
CA VAL A 123 -9.09 15.93 -15.61
C VAL A 123 -10.29 15.02 -15.31
N TRP A 124 -10.03 13.82 -14.78
CA TRP A 124 -11.06 12.87 -14.34
C TRP A 124 -10.60 11.94 -13.20
N PRO A 125 -11.44 11.67 -12.19
CA PRO A 125 -12.68 12.37 -11.90
C PRO A 125 -12.38 13.80 -11.46
N ALA A 126 -13.27 14.76 -11.75
CA ALA A 126 -13.22 16.08 -11.13
C ALA A 126 -14.08 16.07 -9.86
N GLY A 127 -13.50 16.53 -8.75
CA GLY A 127 -14.12 16.51 -7.42
C GLY A 127 -14.57 17.90 -6.95
N SER A 128 -15.52 17.90 -6.02
CA SER A 128 -16.01 19.10 -5.32
C SER A 128 -15.98 18.97 -3.79
N VAL A 129 -15.20 18.01 -3.28
CA VAL A 129 -14.98 17.84 -1.83
C VAL A 129 -14.04 18.91 -1.31
N GLY A 130 -12.98 19.20 -2.07
CA GLY A 130 -12.10 20.34 -1.86
C GLY A 130 -12.58 21.58 -2.62
N PRO A 131 -12.00 22.75 -2.34
CA PRO A 131 -12.27 23.97 -3.11
C PRO A 131 -11.91 23.80 -4.59
N ASP A 132 -12.62 24.53 -5.44
CA ASP A 132 -12.25 24.74 -6.84
C ASP A 132 -10.93 25.51 -6.93
N LEU A 133 -9.94 24.93 -7.60
CA LEU A 133 -8.60 25.46 -7.75
C LEU A 133 -8.38 26.08 -9.14
N SER A 134 -9.40 26.13 -10.00
CA SER A 134 -9.28 26.52 -11.40
C SER A 134 -8.68 27.90 -11.66
N THR A 135 -8.76 28.79 -10.67
CA THR A 135 -8.22 30.15 -10.69
C THR A 135 -7.34 30.44 -9.47
N LEU A 136 -6.75 29.41 -8.87
CA LEU A 136 -5.99 29.56 -7.62
C LEU A 136 -4.83 30.56 -7.74
N GLY A 137 -4.13 30.61 -8.88
CA GLY A 137 -3.04 31.54 -9.17
C GLY A 137 -3.47 33.00 -9.12
N ASP A 138 -4.74 33.32 -9.44
CA ASP A 138 -5.27 34.69 -9.36
C ASP A 138 -5.31 35.22 -7.92
N ARG A 139 -5.33 34.32 -6.92
CA ARG A 139 -5.33 34.69 -5.50
C ARG A 139 -3.98 35.19 -5.01
N ARG A 140 -2.90 34.99 -5.79
CA ARG A 140 -1.52 35.42 -5.47
C ARG A 140 -1.09 35.02 -4.05
N LEU A 141 -1.47 33.82 -3.64
CA LEU A 141 -1.08 33.27 -2.33
C LEU A 141 0.43 33.03 -2.32
N PRO A 142 1.13 33.28 -1.20
CA PRO A 142 2.55 32.97 -1.10
C PRO A 142 2.82 31.47 -1.30
N ASP A 143 3.88 31.12 -2.03
CA ASP A 143 4.27 29.72 -2.26
C ASP A 143 4.45 28.94 -0.96
N ALA A 144 5.05 29.58 0.05
CA ALA A 144 5.23 28.98 1.38
C ALA A 144 3.89 28.62 2.05
N TYR A 145 2.82 29.38 1.80
CA TYR A 145 1.48 29.06 2.29
C TYR A 145 0.93 27.83 1.57
N LEU A 146 0.99 27.79 0.24
CA LEU A 146 0.52 26.64 -0.54
C LEU A 146 1.33 25.37 -0.22
N TYR A 147 2.63 25.50 -0.05
CA TYR A 147 3.52 24.43 0.41
C TYR A 147 3.08 23.87 1.75
N GLN A 148 2.80 24.73 2.73
CA GLN A 148 2.28 24.29 4.04
C GLN A 148 0.91 23.60 3.92
N GLN A 149 0.00 24.09 3.06
CA GLN A 149 -1.29 23.42 2.85
C GLN A 149 -1.13 22.01 2.27
N LEU A 150 -0.19 21.81 1.34
CA LEU A 150 0.10 20.49 0.77
C LEU A 150 0.89 19.60 1.73
N TRP A 151 1.76 20.18 2.57
CA TRP A 151 2.55 19.45 3.55
C TRP A 151 1.68 18.92 4.69
N ASP A 152 0.97 19.82 5.36
CA ASP A 152 0.04 19.51 6.44
C ASP A 152 -0.99 20.65 6.58
N PRO A 153 -2.20 20.48 6.02
CA PRO A 153 -3.24 21.50 6.08
C PRO A 153 -3.84 21.64 7.48
N ARG A 154 -3.61 20.68 8.40
CA ARG A 154 -4.14 20.71 9.78
C ARG A 154 -3.56 21.87 10.59
N VAL A 155 -2.41 22.40 10.18
CA VAL A 155 -1.81 23.62 10.76
C VAL A 155 -2.75 24.83 10.63
N THR A 156 -3.48 24.93 9.51
CA THR A 156 -4.42 26.03 9.26
C THR A 156 -5.86 25.62 9.52
N PHE A 157 -6.21 24.37 9.18
CA PHE A 157 -7.56 23.82 9.24
C PHE A 157 -7.57 22.50 10.03
N PRO A 158 -7.67 22.54 11.37
CA PRO A 158 -7.56 21.33 12.21
C PRO A 158 -8.56 20.21 11.87
N ALA A 159 -9.74 20.56 11.33
CA ALA A 159 -10.79 19.61 10.95
C ALA A 159 -10.86 19.33 9.44
N THR A 160 -9.78 19.59 8.69
CA THR A 160 -9.72 19.33 7.25
C THR A 160 -9.76 17.83 6.93
N VAL A 161 -10.42 17.50 5.82
CA VAL A 161 -10.39 16.16 5.22
C VAL A 161 -9.23 15.97 4.24
N MET A 162 -8.53 17.06 3.88
CA MET A 162 -7.38 17.00 2.99
C MET A 162 -6.21 16.28 3.71
N PRO A 163 -5.68 15.18 3.14
CA PRO A 163 -4.59 14.44 3.79
C PRO A 163 -3.33 15.29 3.93
N PRO A 164 -2.57 15.17 5.04
CA PRO A 164 -1.29 15.83 5.22
C PRO A 164 -0.19 15.10 4.42
N TRP A 165 -0.15 15.34 3.11
CA TRP A 165 0.63 14.55 2.16
C TRP A 165 2.14 14.56 2.42
N GLY A 166 2.68 15.72 2.80
CA GLY A 166 4.10 15.84 3.16
C GLY A 166 4.40 15.17 4.50
N ALA A 167 3.58 15.42 5.53
CA ALA A 167 3.76 14.83 6.85
C ALA A 167 3.61 13.29 6.86
N GLN A 168 2.82 12.73 5.94
CA GLN A 168 2.69 11.28 5.73
C GLN A 168 3.78 10.71 4.80
N GLY A 169 4.62 11.56 4.21
CA GLY A 169 5.69 11.16 3.31
C GLY A 169 5.21 10.63 1.96
N ILE A 170 3.99 10.99 1.53
CA ILE A 170 3.49 10.61 0.20
C ILE A 170 4.22 11.40 -0.89
N PHE A 171 4.46 12.69 -0.65
CA PHE A 171 5.27 13.54 -1.52
C PHE A 171 6.59 13.92 -0.85
N THR A 172 7.65 14.01 -1.65
CA THR A 172 8.91 14.63 -1.20
C THR A 172 8.77 16.16 -1.15
N PRO A 173 9.67 16.89 -0.45
CA PRO A 173 9.69 18.34 -0.48
C PRO A 173 9.71 18.93 -1.91
N GLU A 174 10.51 18.36 -2.80
CA GLU A 174 10.66 18.80 -4.20
C GLU A 174 9.38 18.59 -5.01
N GLU A 175 8.69 17.45 -4.80
CA GLU A 175 7.43 17.15 -5.46
C GLU A 175 6.33 18.12 -5.05
N ILE A 176 6.29 18.53 -3.78
CA ILE A 176 5.36 19.56 -3.31
C ILE A 176 5.69 20.91 -3.96
N ILE A 177 6.97 21.26 -4.14
CA ILE A 177 7.34 22.50 -4.84
C ILE A 177 6.90 22.46 -6.32
N HIS A 178 6.99 21.31 -6.98
CA HIS A 178 6.43 21.15 -8.33
C HIS A 178 4.90 21.34 -8.34
N LEU A 179 4.17 20.75 -7.38
CA LEU A 179 2.72 20.95 -7.22
C LEU A 179 2.37 22.42 -7.01
N VAL A 180 3.08 23.13 -6.13
CA VAL A 180 2.90 24.58 -5.91
C VAL A 180 3.10 25.35 -7.21
N ALA A 181 4.16 25.07 -7.96
CA ALA A 181 4.41 25.73 -9.25
C ALA A 181 3.27 25.51 -10.25
N TYR A 182 2.69 24.31 -10.31
CA TYR A 182 1.51 24.06 -11.15
C TYR A 182 0.30 24.86 -10.68
N LEU A 183 -0.01 24.84 -9.38
CA LEU A 183 -1.14 25.57 -8.80
C LEU A 183 -1.07 27.08 -9.08
N GLN A 184 0.13 27.66 -9.06
CA GLN A 184 0.35 29.06 -9.39
C GLN A 184 0.09 29.39 -10.87
N THR A 185 0.06 28.40 -11.77
CA THR A 185 -0.28 28.63 -13.20
C THR A 185 -1.78 28.70 -13.47
N LEU A 186 -2.62 28.38 -12.48
CA LEU A 186 -4.07 28.29 -12.64
C LEU A 186 -4.71 29.69 -12.57
N HIS A 187 -4.87 30.32 -13.72
CA HIS A 187 -5.45 31.66 -13.87
C HIS A 187 -6.76 31.64 -14.65
N GLY A 188 -7.62 32.61 -14.34
CA GLY A 188 -8.90 32.79 -14.98
C GLY A 188 -8.87 33.70 -16.22
N PRO A 189 -9.96 33.68 -17.02
CA PRO A 189 -11.08 32.75 -16.90
C PRO A 189 -10.67 31.34 -17.40
N PRO A 190 -11.08 30.25 -16.71
CA PRO A 190 -10.85 28.92 -17.22
C PRO A 190 -11.65 28.71 -18.53
N PRO A 191 -11.16 27.88 -19.46
CA PRO A 191 -11.93 27.47 -20.63
C PRO A 191 -13.30 26.91 -20.20
N PRO A 192 -14.37 27.17 -20.96
CA PRO A 192 -15.69 26.64 -20.62
C PRO A 192 -15.68 25.11 -20.66
N GLU A 193 -16.26 24.49 -19.63
CA GLU A 193 -16.47 23.04 -19.60
C GLU A 193 -17.50 22.65 -20.67
N LYS A 194 -17.14 21.66 -21.49
CA LYS A 194 -17.95 21.20 -22.63
C LYS A 194 -18.78 19.97 -22.27
N ASP A 195 -18.39 19.23 -21.25
CA ASP A 195 -19.06 18.02 -20.80
C ASP A 195 -19.70 18.21 -19.42
N ALA A 196 -21.04 18.16 -19.40
CA ALA A 196 -21.83 18.31 -18.19
C ALA A 196 -21.56 17.20 -17.14
N ASP A 197 -21.14 16.00 -17.57
CA ASP A 197 -20.81 14.89 -16.68
C ASP A 197 -19.41 15.05 -16.03
N ARG A 198 -18.59 15.99 -16.52
CA ARG A 198 -17.28 16.33 -15.94
C ARG A 198 -17.35 17.38 -14.85
N ASN A 199 -18.31 18.29 -14.91
CA ASN A 199 -18.50 19.27 -13.86
C ASN A 199 -19.11 18.60 -12.61
N PRO A 200 -18.40 18.52 -11.46
CA PRO A 200 -18.91 17.84 -10.27
C PRO A 200 -20.17 18.47 -9.67
N PHE A 201 -20.48 19.71 -10.01
CA PHE A 201 -21.66 20.44 -9.56
C PHE A 201 -22.90 20.18 -10.43
N THR A 202 -22.72 19.76 -11.69
CA THR A 202 -23.82 19.50 -12.62
C THR A 202 -23.91 18.04 -13.09
N ARG A 203 -22.85 17.25 -12.90
CA ARG A 203 -22.80 15.86 -13.36
C ARG A 203 -23.95 15.06 -12.81
N ARG A 204 -24.52 14.19 -13.65
CA ARG A 204 -25.62 13.34 -13.26
C ARG A 204 -25.15 12.40 -12.15
N ARG A 205 -25.86 12.42 -11.03
CA ARG A 205 -25.64 11.45 -9.95
C ARG A 205 -26.30 10.15 -10.39
N SER A 206 -25.53 9.06 -10.41
CA SER A 206 -26.11 7.73 -10.55
C SER A 206 -27.13 7.51 -9.43
N ALA A 207 -28.25 6.83 -9.72
CA ALA A 207 -29.20 6.37 -8.71
C ALA A 207 -28.58 5.34 -7.72
N GLY A 208 -27.32 4.94 -7.96
CA GLY A 208 -26.63 3.89 -7.24
C GLY A 208 -26.96 2.52 -7.78
N PHE A 209 -26.40 1.49 -7.16
CA PHE A 209 -26.69 0.08 -7.47
C PHE A 209 -27.81 -0.47 -6.58
N GLY A 210 -28.67 0.39 -6.00
CA GLY A 210 -29.67 -0.01 -5.01
C GLY A 210 -29.08 -0.26 -3.62
N ASP A 211 -29.75 -1.09 -2.82
CA ASP A 211 -29.27 -1.48 -1.50
C ASP A 211 -28.08 -2.45 -1.62
N ASN A 212 -26.95 -2.12 -1.01
CA ASN A 212 -25.75 -2.96 -0.98
C ASN A 212 -25.93 -4.26 -0.18
N LEU A 213 -27.01 -4.38 0.60
CA LEU A 213 -27.41 -5.60 1.30
C LEU A 213 -28.38 -6.46 0.49
N ASP A 214 -28.87 -5.99 -0.66
CA ASP A 214 -29.67 -6.79 -1.57
C ASP A 214 -28.76 -7.83 -2.26
N PRO A 215 -29.03 -9.14 -2.13
CA PRO A 215 -28.22 -10.19 -2.73
C PRO A 215 -28.19 -10.16 -4.27
N THR A 216 -29.17 -9.52 -4.92
CA THR A 216 -29.18 -9.31 -6.38
C THR A 216 -28.17 -8.26 -6.83
N ASN A 217 -27.87 -7.28 -5.97
CA ASN A 217 -26.88 -6.23 -6.22
C ASN A 217 -25.50 -6.58 -5.63
N ASN A 218 -25.48 -7.37 -4.56
CA ASN A 218 -24.27 -7.81 -3.87
C ASN A 218 -24.31 -9.33 -3.57
N PRO A 219 -23.83 -10.18 -4.49
CA PRO A 219 -23.84 -11.63 -4.30
C PRO A 219 -22.96 -12.11 -3.12
N ALA A 220 -22.09 -11.24 -2.57
CA ALA A 220 -21.31 -11.59 -1.38
C ALA A 220 -22.18 -11.77 -0.13
N VAL A 221 -23.39 -11.19 -0.09
CA VAL A 221 -24.35 -11.39 1.01
C VAL A 221 -24.73 -12.86 1.13
N ILE A 222 -25.04 -13.52 0.00
CA ILE A 222 -25.37 -14.95 -0.03
C ILE A 222 -24.20 -15.78 0.52
N ARG A 223 -22.97 -15.49 0.06
CA ARG A 223 -21.77 -16.19 0.56
C ARG A 223 -21.57 -16.00 2.07
N ALA A 224 -21.85 -14.81 2.60
CA ALA A 224 -21.74 -14.54 4.03
C ALA A 224 -22.79 -15.31 4.85
N GLU A 225 -24.01 -15.43 4.33
CA GLU A 225 -25.08 -16.23 4.95
C GLU A 225 -24.76 -17.73 4.92
N GLU A 226 -24.25 -18.25 3.81
CA GLU A 226 -23.78 -19.64 3.69
C GLU A 226 -22.62 -19.93 4.65
N ALA A 227 -21.69 -18.99 4.81
CA ALA A 227 -20.60 -19.10 5.77
C ALA A 227 -21.10 -19.18 7.22
N GLN A 228 -22.22 -18.53 7.55
CA GLN A 228 -22.83 -18.63 8.88
C GLN A 228 -23.41 -20.02 9.16
N ALA A 229 -23.94 -20.71 8.14
CA ALA A 229 -24.33 -22.11 8.26
C ALA A 229 -23.10 -23.01 8.46
N LEU A 230 -22.05 -22.79 7.67
CA LEU A 230 -20.79 -23.52 7.78
C LEU A 230 -20.12 -23.37 9.15
N TRP A 231 -20.19 -22.18 9.75
CA TRP A 231 -19.66 -21.90 11.10
C TRP A 231 -20.19 -22.86 12.18
N ASN A 232 -21.45 -23.29 12.03
CA ASN A 232 -22.13 -24.18 12.98
C ASN A 232 -22.10 -25.65 12.54
N ALA A 233 -21.70 -25.94 11.31
CA ALA A 233 -21.71 -27.29 10.76
C ALA A 233 -20.55 -28.13 11.32
N ARG A 234 -20.87 -29.33 11.84
CA ARG A 234 -19.83 -30.28 12.28
C ARG A 234 -19.07 -30.83 11.07
N GLY A 235 -17.75 -30.86 11.17
CA GLY A 235 -16.88 -31.55 10.21
C GLY A 235 -16.71 -33.05 10.54
N PRO A 236 -15.97 -33.80 9.71
CA PRO A 236 -15.68 -35.22 9.91
C PRO A 236 -15.10 -35.59 11.28
N LYS A 237 -14.40 -34.67 11.96
CA LYS A 237 -13.88 -34.86 13.33
C LYS A 237 -14.91 -34.53 14.42
N GLY A 238 -16.17 -34.30 14.06
CA GLY A 238 -17.27 -34.02 14.97
C GLY A 238 -17.26 -32.62 15.59
N LYS A 239 -16.36 -31.73 15.16
CA LYS A 239 -16.25 -30.33 15.65
C LYS A 239 -16.73 -29.32 14.62
N ALA A 240 -17.28 -28.21 15.09
CA ALA A 240 -17.63 -27.01 14.32
C ALA A 240 -16.82 -25.80 14.81
N CYS A 241 -16.76 -24.72 14.02
CA CYS A 241 -16.07 -23.48 14.42
C CYS A 241 -16.64 -22.93 15.74
N ALA A 242 -17.98 -22.97 15.87
CA ALA A 242 -18.71 -22.52 17.05
C ALA A 242 -18.36 -23.27 18.35
N ASP A 243 -17.83 -24.51 18.26
CA ASP A 243 -17.46 -25.27 19.46
C ASP A 243 -16.22 -24.69 20.16
N CYS A 244 -15.35 -23.97 19.43
CA CYS A 244 -14.13 -23.37 19.95
C CYS A 244 -14.18 -21.83 19.99
N HIS A 245 -14.90 -21.22 19.05
CA HIS A 245 -15.02 -19.77 18.92
C HIS A 245 -16.36 -19.26 19.50
N ALA A 246 -16.36 -19.06 20.82
CA ALA A 246 -17.54 -18.63 21.57
C ALA A 246 -18.08 -17.25 21.15
N GLY A 247 -19.38 -17.04 21.34
CA GLY A 247 -20.06 -15.77 21.01
C GLY A 247 -20.44 -15.60 19.53
N GLY A 248 -20.27 -16.64 18.72
CA GLY A 248 -20.60 -16.64 17.29
C GLY A 248 -19.59 -15.89 16.43
N SER A 249 -19.71 -16.03 15.11
CA SER A 249 -18.80 -15.44 14.12
C SER A 249 -18.61 -13.92 14.33
N LYS A 250 -19.69 -13.17 14.54
CA LYS A 250 -19.69 -11.71 14.72
C LYS A 250 -18.81 -11.26 15.89
N THR A 251 -18.83 -12.00 17.00
CA THR A 251 -18.05 -11.67 18.20
C THR A 251 -16.64 -12.22 18.07
N ALA A 252 -16.51 -13.51 17.77
CA ALA A 252 -15.24 -14.22 17.76
C ALA A 252 -14.30 -13.72 16.65
N MET A 253 -14.84 -13.30 15.50
CA MET A 253 -14.04 -12.86 14.35
C MET A 253 -13.81 -11.34 14.32
N ARG A 254 -14.23 -10.61 15.35
CA ARG A 254 -14.04 -9.14 15.40
C ARG A 254 -12.56 -8.79 15.34
N GLY A 255 -12.18 -8.05 14.29
CA GLY A 255 -10.80 -7.61 14.07
C GLY A 255 -9.83 -8.71 13.59
N VAL A 256 -10.32 -9.88 13.19
CA VAL A 256 -9.45 -10.92 12.60
C VAL A 256 -8.91 -10.44 11.26
N ALA A 257 -9.76 -9.92 10.37
CA ALA A 257 -9.37 -9.48 9.03
C ALA A 257 -8.26 -8.40 9.04
N THR A 258 -8.24 -7.54 10.05
CA THR A 258 -7.25 -6.45 10.18
C THR A 258 -5.91 -6.90 10.75
N ARG A 259 -5.77 -8.18 11.12
CA ARG A 259 -4.55 -8.78 11.69
C ARG A 259 -3.90 -9.82 10.78
N TYR A 260 -4.46 -10.03 9.60
CA TYR A 260 -3.88 -10.84 8.54
C TYR A 260 -3.49 -9.94 7.35
N PRO A 261 -2.47 -10.30 6.57
CA PRO A 261 -1.62 -11.49 6.71
C PRO A 261 -0.66 -11.39 7.90
N ARG A 262 -0.31 -12.52 8.52
CA ARG A 262 0.62 -12.57 9.65
C ARG A 262 1.61 -13.72 9.52
N VAL A 263 2.73 -13.62 10.22
CA VAL A 263 3.62 -14.77 10.41
C VAL A 263 2.91 -15.81 11.29
N VAL A 264 2.81 -17.04 10.79
CA VAL A 264 2.33 -18.21 11.52
C VAL A 264 3.53 -19.09 11.84
N ALA A 265 3.96 -19.08 13.11
CA ALA A 265 5.22 -19.68 13.54
C ALA A 265 5.29 -21.19 13.24
N GLU A 266 4.19 -21.91 13.44
CA GLU A 266 4.07 -23.34 13.15
C GLU A 266 4.40 -23.68 11.68
N HIS A 267 4.04 -22.78 10.75
CA HIS A 267 4.33 -22.96 9.33
C HIS A 267 5.57 -22.20 8.85
N GLY A 268 6.22 -21.45 9.73
CA GLY A 268 7.44 -20.71 9.41
C GLY A 268 7.29 -19.67 8.29
N ARG A 269 6.09 -19.15 8.02
CA ARG A 269 5.78 -18.26 6.88
C ARG A 269 4.71 -17.22 7.21
N VAL A 270 4.59 -16.20 6.37
CA VAL A 270 3.44 -15.30 6.34
C VAL A 270 2.27 -16.04 5.71
N MET A 271 1.09 -15.99 6.31
CA MET A 271 -0.13 -16.59 5.77
C MET A 271 -1.23 -15.54 5.68
N SER A 272 -2.00 -15.60 4.59
CA SER A 272 -3.30 -14.92 4.53
C SER A 272 -4.30 -15.57 5.48
N LEU A 273 -5.47 -14.95 5.63
CA LEU A 273 -6.53 -15.54 6.44
C LEU A 273 -7.05 -16.84 5.80
N GLU A 274 -7.18 -16.85 4.48
CA GLU A 274 -7.63 -17.98 3.66
C GLU A 274 -6.65 -19.15 3.78
N ASP A 275 -5.36 -18.88 3.62
CA ASP A 275 -4.30 -19.87 3.75
C ASP A 275 -4.33 -20.53 5.14
N PHE A 276 -4.49 -19.70 6.18
CA PHE A 276 -4.59 -20.18 7.55
C PHE A 276 -5.87 -21.00 7.80
N LEU A 277 -7.00 -20.57 7.24
CA LEU A 277 -8.26 -21.31 7.32
C LEU A 277 -8.15 -22.68 6.64
N GLY A 278 -7.44 -22.79 5.52
CA GLY A 278 -7.22 -24.06 4.83
C GLY A 278 -6.60 -25.13 5.72
N VAL A 279 -5.55 -24.78 6.46
CA VAL A 279 -4.89 -25.71 7.41
C VAL A 279 -5.67 -25.87 8.71
N HIS A 280 -6.21 -24.78 9.25
CA HIS A 280 -6.87 -24.77 10.56
C HIS A 280 -8.19 -25.55 10.53
N GLY A 281 -9.01 -25.34 9.50
CA GLY A 281 -10.29 -26.03 9.34
C GLY A 281 -10.12 -27.55 9.21
N GLU A 282 -9.18 -27.99 8.37
CA GLU A 282 -8.90 -29.41 8.17
C GLU A 282 -8.30 -30.05 9.44
N ALA A 283 -7.35 -29.38 10.09
CA ALA A 283 -6.73 -29.89 11.31
C ALA A 283 -7.74 -30.05 12.46
N THR A 284 -8.64 -29.09 12.66
CA THR A 284 -9.52 -29.05 13.85
C THR A 284 -10.90 -29.69 13.62
N THR A 285 -11.51 -29.48 12.45
CA THR A 285 -12.86 -30.00 12.14
C THR A 285 -12.82 -31.19 11.19
N GLY A 286 -11.69 -31.43 10.51
CA GLY A 286 -11.58 -32.43 9.45
C GLY A 286 -12.19 -31.99 8.11
N ARG A 287 -12.68 -30.75 8.02
CA ARG A 287 -13.31 -30.21 6.81
C ARG A 287 -12.30 -29.36 6.06
N ALA A 288 -12.03 -29.72 4.82
CA ALA A 288 -11.30 -28.85 3.90
C ALA A 288 -12.14 -27.60 3.61
N LEU A 289 -11.54 -26.43 3.78
CA LEU A 289 -12.15 -25.14 3.43
C LEU A 289 -11.69 -24.72 2.03
N PRO A 290 -12.56 -24.10 1.22
CA PRO A 290 -12.17 -23.61 -0.09
C PRO A 290 -11.07 -22.54 0.05
N LEU A 291 -9.97 -22.77 -0.66
CA LEU A 291 -8.92 -21.79 -0.90
C LEU A 291 -9.21 -21.22 -2.30
N GLU A 292 -9.95 -20.12 -2.39
CA GLU A 292 -10.15 -19.42 -3.68
C GLU A 292 -8.87 -18.68 -4.08
#